data_AF-A0A7S0P7B3-F1
#
_entry.id   AF-A0A7S0P7B3-F1
#
_cell.length_a   1.000
_cell.length_b   1.000
_cell.length_c   1.000
_cell.angle_alpha   90.00
_cell.angle_beta   90.00
_cell.angle_gamma   90.00
#
_symmetry.space_group_name_H-M   'P 1'
#
loop_
_entity.id
_entity.type
_entity.pdbx_description
1 polymer ?
#
loop_
_entity_poly.entity_id
_entity_poly.type
_entity_poly.pdbx_seq_one_letter_code
_entity_poly.pdbx_strand_id
1 'polypeptide(L)'
;VTTASTTMAAEGDVVVMVTGGSGLVGKGIQAALAKNPVPNERWVFLTSKDGDLRDREATRLIYEKNKPAYVIHLAALVGGLFKNMAYKVEFWRDNVAINDNVMHWAKEYGVKKLVSCLSTCIFPDKTPYPIDEKMIHNGPPHTSNEGYAYAKRMIDVLNRCYNDQYGCNFTSVVPTNIYGPHDNFSIQDGHVLPGLMHKCYLAMRDGGDFTVWGTGSPLRQFIFNEDLGALMIWVMRSYESHEPLILSVG
;
A
#
# COMPACT_ATOMS: atom_id res chain seq x y z
N VAL A 1 32.86 -25.69 -37.23
CA VAL A 1 31.91 -24.56 -37.28
C VAL A 1 31.68 -24.11 -35.86
N THR A 2 32.30 -22.99 -35.51
CA THR A 2 32.35 -22.41 -34.16
C THR A 2 31.00 -21.80 -33.84
N THR A 3 30.27 -22.35 -32.87
CA THR A 3 29.02 -21.76 -32.38
C THR A 3 29.36 -20.57 -31.50
N ALA A 4 29.11 -19.38 -32.02
CA ALA A 4 29.23 -18.13 -31.30
C ALA A 4 28.27 -18.12 -30.10
N SER A 5 28.83 -18.15 -28.90
CA SER A 5 28.17 -17.75 -27.67
C SER A 5 27.77 -16.28 -27.83
N THR A 6 26.47 -16.03 -27.98
CA THR A 6 25.92 -14.68 -27.88
C THR A 6 25.82 -14.37 -26.39
N THR A 7 26.87 -13.78 -25.84
CA THR A 7 26.80 -13.11 -24.54
C THR A 7 25.77 -12.00 -24.65
N MET A 8 24.57 -12.23 -24.12
CA MET A 8 23.62 -11.14 -23.85
C MET A 8 24.34 -10.11 -22.99
N ALA A 9 24.30 -8.85 -23.43
CA ALA A 9 24.77 -7.73 -22.65
C ALA A 9 24.08 -7.76 -21.28
N ALA A 10 24.84 -7.54 -20.20
CA ALA A 10 24.27 -7.39 -18.86
C ALA A 10 23.34 -6.17 -18.87
N GLU A 11 22.03 -6.41 -18.91
CA GLU A 11 21.02 -5.38 -18.66
C GLU A 11 21.29 -4.79 -17.28
N GLY A 12 21.42 -3.46 -17.20
CA GLY A 12 21.62 -2.76 -15.93
C GLY A 12 20.48 -3.05 -14.95
N ASP A 13 20.78 -3.03 -13.65
CA ASP A 13 19.81 -3.34 -12.60
C ASP A 13 18.49 -2.57 -12.77
N VAL A 14 17.38 -3.29 -12.83
CA VAL A 14 16.03 -2.73 -12.83
C VAL A 14 15.75 -2.17 -11.44
N VAL A 15 15.45 -0.88 -11.36
CA VAL A 15 15.18 -0.21 -10.08
C VAL A 15 13.71 -0.31 -9.72
N VAL A 16 13.42 -0.90 -8.56
CA VAL A 16 12.08 -0.95 -7.96
C VAL A 16 12.07 -0.06 -6.72
N MET A 17 11.27 0.99 -6.74
CA MET A 17 11.14 1.93 -5.62
C MET A 17 9.87 1.64 -4.82
N VAL A 18 10.02 1.53 -3.50
CA VAL A 18 8.92 1.28 -2.56
C VAL A 18 8.79 2.48 -1.63
N THR A 19 7.73 3.27 -1.80
CA THR A 19 7.41 4.35 -0.85
C THR A 19 6.79 3.75 0.41
N GLY A 20 7.07 4.31 1.60
CA GLY A 20 6.55 3.75 2.86
C GLY A 20 7.18 2.39 3.22
N GLY A 21 8.41 2.14 2.75
CA GLY A 21 9.12 0.88 2.88
C GLY A 21 9.48 0.47 4.31
N SER A 22 9.44 1.41 5.27
CA SER A 22 9.65 1.10 6.70
C SER A 22 8.41 0.58 7.42
N GLY A 23 7.22 0.70 6.83
CA GLY A 23 5.97 0.26 7.45
C GLY A 23 5.71 -1.24 7.34
N LEU A 24 4.61 -1.70 7.93
CA LEU A 24 4.18 -3.11 7.98
C LEU A 24 4.27 -3.83 6.62
N VAL A 25 3.70 -3.23 5.58
CA VAL A 25 3.66 -3.82 4.23
C VAL A 25 5.03 -3.76 3.56
N GLY A 26 5.76 -2.65 3.73
CA GLY A 26 7.13 -2.52 3.22
C GLY A 26 8.06 -3.59 3.79
N LYS A 27 7.94 -3.86 5.10
CA LYS A 27 8.65 -4.94 5.79
C LYS A 27 8.21 -6.33 5.30
N GLY A 28 6.92 -6.51 5.03
CA GLY A 28 6.39 -7.73 4.40
C GLY A 28 7.02 -8.00 3.03
N ILE A 29 7.15 -6.98 2.18
CA ILE A 29 7.84 -7.09 0.88
C ILE A 29 9.32 -7.44 1.07
N GLN A 30 10.02 -6.79 2.02
CA GLN A 30 11.42 -7.10 2.33
C GLN A 30 11.60 -8.57 2.76
N ALA A 31 10.69 -9.08 3.60
CA ALA A 31 10.70 -10.48 4.03
C ALA A 31 10.42 -11.44 2.87
N ALA A 32 9.46 -11.12 2.00
CA ALA A 32 9.16 -11.94 0.82
C ALA A 32 10.34 -12.01 -0.16
N LEU A 33 11.04 -10.90 -0.39
CA LEU A 33 12.25 -10.85 -1.22
C LEU A 33 13.42 -11.62 -0.60
N ALA A 34 13.57 -11.58 0.72
CA ALA A 34 14.62 -12.35 1.40
C ALA A 34 14.45 -13.87 1.22
N LYS A 35 13.20 -14.35 1.09
CA LYS A 35 12.89 -15.75 0.81
C LYS A 35 13.14 -16.13 -0.66
N ASN A 36 12.90 -15.21 -1.59
CA ASN A 36 13.01 -15.45 -3.03
C ASN A 36 13.75 -14.28 -3.72
N PRO A 37 15.09 -14.21 -3.59
CA PRO A 37 15.87 -13.14 -4.20
C PRO A 37 15.83 -13.26 -5.72
N VAL A 38 15.72 -12.12 -6.40
CA VAL A 38 15.72 -12.05 -7.87
C VAL A 38 16.95 -11.29 -8.33
N PRO A 39 17.78 -11.87 -9.23
CA PRO A 39 18.94 -11.18 -9.76
C PRO A 39 18.52 -9.98 -10.63
N ASN A 40 19.38 -8.98 -10.74
CA ASN A 40 19.21 -7.80 -11.59
C ASN A 40 18.04 -6.87 -11.21
N GLU A 41 17.48 -7.00 -10.00
CA GLU A 41 16.54 -6.03 -9.43
C GLU A 41 17.17 -5.29 -8.24
N ARG A 42 17.26 -3.97 -8.32
CA ARG A 42 17.70 -3.10 -7.22
C ARG A 42 16.49 -2.49 -6.53
N TRP A 43 16.21 -2.93 -5.31
CA TRP A 43 15.07 -2.47 -4.51
C TRP A 43 15.46 -1.30 -3.60
N VAL A 44 14.69 -0.21 -3.67
CA VAL A 44 14.87 1.01 -2.86
C VAL A 44 13.67 1.21 -1.96
N PHE A 45 13.84 1.00 -0.65
CA PHE A 45 12.79 1.16 0.35
C PHE A 45 12.88 2.53 1.01
N LEU A 46 11.98 3.43 0.63
CA LEU A 46 11.96 4.80 1.13
C LEU A 46 11.22 4.93 2.46
N THR A 47 11.68 5.87 3.27
CA THR A 47 11.12 6.31 4.54
C THR A 47 10.85 7.81 4.50
N SER A 48 10.21 8.36 5.54
CA SER A 48 10.02 9.80 5.66
C SER A 48 11.35 10.58 5.80
N LYS A 49 12.46 9.91 6.12
CA LYS A 49 13.80 10.54 6.17
C LYS A 49 14.40 10.76 4.78
N ASP A 50 13.91 10.06 3.76
CA ASP A 50 14.38 10.21 2.39
C ASP A 50 13.74 11.41 1.67
N GLY A 51 12.62 11.91 2.21
CA GLY A 51 11.92 13.12 1.78
C GLY A 51 10.43 13.07 2.13
N ASP A 52 9.82 14.24 2.29
CA ASP A 52 8.38 14.36 2.55
C ASP A 52 7.59 14.30 1.24
N LEU A 53 6.81 13.24 1.05
CA LEU A 53 6.03 13.04 -0.18
C LEU A 53 4.85 14.01 -0.33
N ARG A 54 4.51 14.78 0.71
CA ARG A 54 3.55 15.89 0.59
C ARG A 54 4.15 17.08 -0.16
N ASP A 55 5.48 17.20 -0.14
CA ASP A 55 6.20 18.23 -0.87
C ASP A 55 6.53 17.76 -2.28
N ARG A 56 6.12 18.57 -3.26
CA ARG A 56 6.23 18.23 -4.67
C ARG A 56 7.69 18.17 -5.12
N GLU A 57 8.52 19.07 -4.63
CA GLU A 57 9.93 19.18 -5.03
C GLU A 57 10.77 18.08 -4.37
N ALA A 58 10.54 17.79 -3.09
CA ALA A 58 11.16 16.65 -2.41
C ALA A 58 10.82 15.33 -3.12
N THR A 59 9.57 15.15 -3.54
CA THR A 59 9.17 13.97 -4.32
C THR A 59 9.90 13.94 -5.67
N ARG A 60 10.01 15.07 -6.38
CA ARG A 60 10.76 15.17 -7.64
C ARG A 60 12.22 14.73 -7.46
N LEU A 61 12.89 15.22 -6.43
CA LEU A 61 14.29 14.90 -6.11
C LEU A 61 14.48 13.40 -5.78
N ILE A 62 13.51 12.77 -5.12
CA ILE A 62 13.51 11.32 -4.90
C ILE A 62 13.48 10.56 -6.23
N TYR A 63 12.60 10.94 -7.16
CA TYR A 63 12.53 10.31 -8.48
C TYR A 63 13.80 10.57 -9.31
N GLU A 64 14.33 11.81 -9.29
CA GLU A 64 15.56 12.18 -9.98
C GLU A 64 16.77 11.35 -9.53
N LYS A 65 16.90 11.14 -8.21
CA LYS A 65 17.97 10.35 -7.61
C LYS A 65 17.86 8.87 -7.96
N ASN A 66 16.66 8.31 -7.90
CA ASN A 66 16.48 6.85 -7.96
C ASN A 66 16.20 6.32 -9.36
N LYS A 67 15.60 7.14 -10.24
CA LYS A 67 15.17 6.80 -11.61
C LYS A 67 14.47 5.43 -11.68
N PRO A 68 13.38 5.21 -10.92
CA PRO A 68 12.74 3.91 -10.82
C PRO A 68 12.12 3.47 -12.15
N ALA A 69 12.29 2.19 -12.49
CA ALA A 69 11.51 1.56 -13.56
C ALA A 69 10.12 1.14 -13.06
N TYR A 70 10.02 0.76 -11.78
CA TYR A 70 8.79 0.34 -11.12
C TYR A 70 8.60 1.04 -9.79
N VAL A 71 7.35 1.32 -9.44
CA VAL A 71 7.01 1.93 -8.14
C VAL A 71 5.94 1.11 -7.44
N ILE A 72 6.20 0.73 -6.18
CA ILE A 72 5.19 0.24 -5.26
C ILE A 72 4.88 1.36 -4.26
N HIS A 73 3.66 1.87 -4.30
CA HIS A 73 3.25 3.02 -3.51
C HIS A 73 2.47 2.61 -2.25
N LEU A 74 3.17 2.55 -1.10
CA LEU A 74 2.60 2.21 0.21
C LEU A 74 2.52 3.40 1.16
N ALA A 75 3.24 4.49 0.88
CA ALA A 75 3.24 5.67 1.74
C ALA A 75 1.84 6.29 1.82
N ALA A 76 1.40 6.59 3.03
CA ALA A 76 0.13 7.26 3.30
C ALA A 76 0.19 7.87 4.71
N LEU A 77 -0.58 8.93 4.93
CA LEU A 77 -0.94 9.30 6.30
C LEU A 77 -1.99 8.31 6.79
N VAL A 78 -1.61 7.47 7.77
CA VAL A 78 -2.43 6.42 8.35
C VAL A 78 -2.66 6.63 9.85
N GLY A 79 -3.67 5.97 10.40
CA GLY A 79 -3.95 5.96 11.84
C GLY A 79 -5.16 5.10 12.17
N GLY A 80 -5.35 4.82 13.46
CA GLY A 80 -6.54 4.12 13.94
C GLY A 80 -7.84 4.89 13.70
N LEU A 81 -8.96 4.25 14.04
CA LEU A 81 -10.32 4.76 13.81
C LEU A 81 -10.53 6.17 14.40
N PHE A 82 -10.16 6.36 15.67
CA PHE A 82 -10.36 7.64 16.36
C PHE A 82 -9.56 8.79 15.75
N LYS A 83 -8.33 8.52 15.30
CA LYS A 83 -7.49 9.53 14.65
C LYS A 83 -8.08 9.96 13.30
N ASN A 84 -8.58 9.02 12.51
CA ASN A 84 -9.28 9.33 11.25
C ASN A 84 -10.51 10.21 11.46
N MET A 85 -11.29 9.95 12.52
CA MET A 85 -12.46 10.75 12.86
C MET A 85 -12.10 12.18 13.29
N ALA A 86 -11.01 12.34 14.03
CA ALA A 86 -10.58 13.62 14.58
C ALA A 86 -9.95 14.56 13.53
N TYR A 87 -9.24 14.02 12.52
CA TYR A 87 -8.40 14.79 11.60
C TYR A 87 -8.78 14.62 10.12
N LYS A 88 -10.09 14.64 9.81
CA LYS A 88 -10.60 14.34 8.46
C LYS A 88 -9.97 15.18 7.35
N VAL A 89 -9.75 16.47 7.61
CA VAL A 89 -9.19 17.41 6.62
C VAL A 89 -7.74 17.07 6.34
N GLU A 90 -6.95 16.77 7.36
CA GLU A 90 -5.54 16.39 7.24
C GLU A 90 -5.41 15.04 6.53
N PHE A 91 -6.22 14.05 6.91
CA PHE A 91 -6.25 12.75 6.21
C PHE A 91 -6.59 12.89 4.73
N TRP A 92 -7.49 13.80 4.37
CA TRP A 92 -7.77 14.09 2.96
C TRP A 92 -6.59 14.81 2.28
N ARG A 93 -6.20 15.99 2.80
CA ARG A 93 -5.22 16.86 2.14
C ARG A 93 -3.85 16.20 2.00
N ASP A 94 -3.34 15.59 3.06
CA ASP A 94 -2.00 15.00 3.04
C ASP A 94 -1.96 13.77 2.13
N ASN A 95 -2.96 12.90 2.18
CA ASN A 95 -2.98 11.73 1.28
C ASN A 95 -3.18 12.15 -0.17
N VAL A 96 -4.05 13.13 -0.47
CA VAL A 96 -4.19 13.64 -1.85
C VAL A 96 -2.86 14.21 -2.35
N ALA A 97 -2.16 15.02 -1.54
CA ALA A 97 -0.86 15.57 -1.92
C ALA A 97 0.19 14.47 -2.16
N ILE A 98 0.28 13.49 -1.24
CA ILE A 98 1.20 12.35 -1.39
C ILE A 98 0.91 11.58 -2.68
N ASN A 99 -0.35 11.20 -2.89
CA ASN A 99 -0.75 10.37 -4.03
C ASN A 99 -0.52 11.13 -5.35
N ASP A 100 -0.93 12.39 -5.42
CA ASP A 100 -0.76 13.24 -6.61
C ASP A 100 0.72 13.39 -6.97
N ASN A 101 1.57 13.76 -6.00
CA ASN A 101 3.01 13.90 -6.23
C ASN A 101 3.65 12.60 -6.70
N VAL A 102 3.35 11.47 -6.04
CA VAL A 102 3.94 10.17 -6.39
C VAL A 102 3.52 9.73 -7.79
N MET A 103 2.24 9.84 -8.13
CA MET A 103 1.73 9.42 -9.44
C MET A 103 2.17 10.35 -10.56
N HIS A 104 2.17 11.67 -10.34
CA HIS A 104 2.64 12.65 -11.29
C HIS A 104 4.11 12.40 -11.67
N TRP A 105 4.99 12.29 -10.68
CA TRP A 105 6.41 12.07 -10.95
C TRP A 105 6.71 10.66 -11.48
N ALA A 106 5.88 9.66 -11.16
CA ALA A 106 5.98 8.36 -11.83
C ALA A 106 5.79 8.49 -13.34
N LYS A 107 4.80 9.27 -13.78
CA LYS A 107 4.58 9.54 -15.20
C LYS A 107 5.74 10.34 -15.80
N GLU A 108 6.13 11.46 -15.17
CA GLU A 108 7.17 12.34 -15.71
C GLU A 108 8.54 11.66 -15.85
N TYR A 109 8.86 10.71 -14.96
CA TYR A 109 10.11 9.93 -15.02
C TYR A 109 9.98 8.60 -15.77
N GLY A 110 8.85 8.36 -16.45
CA GLY A 110 8.68 7.19 -17.32
C GLY A 110 8.67 5.85 -16.57
N VAL A 111 8.09 5.81 -15.37
CA VAL A 111 7.86 4.57 -14.63
C VAL A 111 7.01 3.62 -15.49
N LYS A 112 7.50 2.41 -15.70
CA LYS A 112 6.85 1.39 -16.53
C LYS A 112 5.54 0.91 -15.91
N LYS A 113 5.51 0.76 -14.59
CA LYS A 113 4.31 0.39 -13.84
C LYS A 113 4.35 0.88 -12.39
N LEU A 114 3.21 1.37 -11.93
CA LEU A 114 3.00 1.83 -10.56
C LEU A 114 1.88 1.00 -9.93
N VAL A 115 2.15 0.43 -8.76
CA VAL A 115 1.17 -0.34 -7.97
C VAL A 115 0.91 0.39 -6.66
N SER A 116 -0.24 1.04 -6.55
CA SER A 116 -0.67 1.71 -5.32
C SER A 116 -1.37 0.77 -4.35
N CYS A 117 -1.32 1.10 -3.07
CA CYS A 117 -2.04 0.37 -2.02
C CYS A 117 -3.29 1.14 -1.56
N LEU A 118 -4.46 0.57 -1.82
CA LEU A 118 -5.75 1.04 -1.32
C LEU A 118 -6.09 0.35 0.02
N SER A 119 -7.37 0.32 0.39
CA SER A 119 -7.87 -0.32 1.61
C SER A 119 -9.32 -0.71 1.44
N THR A 120 -9.79 -1.77 2.09
CA THR A 120 -11.21 -2.13 2.12
C THR A 120 -12.11 -1.06 2.75
N CYS A 121 -11.56 -0.15 3.56
CA CYS A 121 -12.34 0.93 4.16
C CYS A 121 -12.78 2.02 3.16
N ILE A 122 -12.35 1.91 1.89
CA ILE A 122 -12.82 2.77 0.81
C ILE A 122 -14.17 2.36 0.26
N PHE A 123 -14.62 1.12 0.46
CA PHE A 123 -15.87 0.66 -0.14
C PHE A 123 -17.10 1.37 0.45
N PRO A 124 -18.24 1.39 -0.26
CA PRO A 124 -19.45 2.01 0.24
C PRO A 124 -19.90 1.40 1.58
N ASP A 125 -20.38 2.24 2.50
CA ASP A 125 -20.89 1.80 3.80
C ASP A 125 -22.12 0.87 3.65
N LYS A 126 -23.02 1.24 2.73
CA LYS A 126 -24.22 0.48 2.38
C LYS A 126 -24.00 -0.21 1.05
N THR A 127 -23.59 -1.48 1.10
CA THR A 127 -23.26 -2.29 -0.08
C THR A 127 -23.73 -3.74 0.08
N PRO A 128 -24.13 -4.44 -0.99
CA PRO A 128 -24.28 -5.89 -0.93
C PRO A 128 -22.92 -6.58 -0.80
N TYR A 129 -22.94 -7.83 -0.33
CA TYR A 129 -21.76 -8.70 -0.18
C TYR A 129 -21.90 -9.96 -1.05
N PRO A 130 -20.79 -10.56 -1.52
CA PRO A 130 -19.41 -10.08 -1.35
C PRO A 130 -19.15 -8.79 -2.16
N ILE A 131 -18.17 -8.01 -1.70
CA ILE A 131 -17.73 -6.80 -2.39
C ILE A 131 -16.71 -7.21 -3.47
N ASP A 132 -16.84 -6.65 -4.67
CA ASP A 132 -15.86 -6.79 -5.75
C ASP A 132 -15.22 -5.43 -6.13
N GLU A 133 -14.18 -5.49 -6.96
CA GLU A 133 -13.38 -4.37 -7.45
C GLU A 133 -14.22 -3.25 -8.09
N LYS A 134 -15.34 -3.60 -8.76
CA LYS A 134 -16.18 -2.64 -9.48
C LYS A 134 -17.07 -1.83 -8.54
N MET A 135 -17.13 -2.19 -7.26
CA MET A 135 -18.01 -1.57 -6.28
C MET A 135 -17.38 -0.40 -5.52
N ILE A 136 -16.10 -0.08 -5.75
CA ILE A 136 -15.35 0.97 -5.03
C ILE A 136 -16.11 2.30 -4.99
N HIS A 137 -16.74 2.70 -6.10
CA HIS A 137 -17.39 4.01 -6.25
C HIS A 137 -18.92 3.97 -6.13
N ASN A 138 -19.52 2.83 -5.79
CA ASN A 138 -20.98 2.62 -5.80
C ASN A 138 -21.68 3.14 -4.54
N GLY A 139 -21.36 4.36 -4.11
CA GLY A 139 -21.93 5.00 -2.93
C GLY A 139 -20.86 5.53 -1.96
N PRO A 140 -21.25 6.31 -0.95
CA PRO A 140 -20.30 6.94 -0.03
C PRO A 140 -19.66 5.91 0.93
N PRO A 141 -18.37 6.11 1.31
CA PRO A 141 -17.74 5.32 2.36
C PRO A 141 -18.31 5.66 3.73
N HIS A 142 -17.95 4.89 4.76
CA HIS A 142 -18.38 5.19 6.12
C HIS A 142 -17.83 6.54 6.61
N THR A 143 -18.64 7.29 7.37
CA THR A 143 -18.33 8.68 7.74
C THR A 143 -17.16 8.82 8.72
N SER A 144 -16.73 7.74 9.37
CA SER A 144 -15.64 7.76 10.35
C SER A 144 -14.25 7.95 9.74
N ASN A 145 -14.06 7.60 8.47
CA ASN A 145 -12.78 7.64 7.77
C ASN A 145 -12.89 8.32 6.40
N GLU A 146 -13.93 9.12 6.21
CA GLU A 146 -14.32 9.74 4.94
C GLU A 146 -13.17 10.42 4.20
N GLY A 147 -12.39 11.27 4.89
CA GLY A 147 -11.26 11.98 4.29
C GLY A 147 -10.17 11.04 3.75
N TYR A 148 -9.82 9.99 4.51
CA TYR A 148 -8.88 8.97 4.05
C TYR A 148 -9.47 8.13 2.92
N ALA A 149 -10.73 7.70 3.07
CA ALA A 149 -11.41 6.81 2.13
C ALA A 149 -11.51 7.44 0.75
N TYR A 150 -11.99 8.68 0.65
CA TYR A 150 -12.05 9.36 -0.64
C TYR A 150 -10.65 9.64 -1.20
N ALA A 151 -9.66 10.01 -0.37
CA ALA A 151 -8.30 10.27 -0.86
C ALA A 151 -7.70 9.03 -1.52
N LYS A 152 -7.99 7.84 -0.96
CA LYS A 152 -7.63 6.55 -1.57
C LYS A 152 -8.46 6.22 -2.82
N ARG A 153 -9.77 6.48 -2.83
CA ARG A 153 -10.59 6.32 -4.05
C ARG A 153 -10.07 7.14 -5.22
N MET A 154 -9.51 8.32 -4.97
CA MET A 154 -8.97 9.17 -6.04
C MET A 154 -7.73 8.57 -6.70
N ILE A 155 -7.01 7.65 -6.05
CA ILE A 155 -5.93 6.90 -6.72
C ILE A 155 -6.50 6.07 -7.88
N ASP A 156 -7.62 5.35 -7.65
CA ASP A 156 -8.25 4.55 -8.70
C ASP A 156 -8.73 5.41 -9.88
N VAL A 157 -9.32 6.57 -9.57
CA VAL A 157 -9.71 7.54 -10.61
C VAL A 157 -8.48 8.00 -11.40
N LEU A 158 -7.40 8.39 -10.71
CA LEU A 158 -6.17 8.82 -11.37
C LEU A 158 -5.51 7.69 -12.18
N ASN A 159 -5.51 6.45 -11.71
CA ASN A 159 -5.00 5.30 -12.47
C ASN A 159 -5.69 5.22 -13.84
N ARG A 160 -7.02 5.27 -13.86
CA ARG A 160 -7.83 5.26 -15.09
C ARG A 160 -7.53 6.48 -15.96
N CYS A 161 -7.50 7.69 -15.40
CA CYS A 161 -7.20 8.90 -16.17
C CYS A 161 -5.78 8.91 -16.77
N TYR A 162 -4.76 8.47 -16.02
CA TYR A 162 -3.38 8.36 -16.54
C TYR A 162 -3.28 7.28 -17.64
N ASN A 163 -4.03 6.19 -17.53
CA ASN A 163 -4.13 5.19 -18.59
C ASN A 163 -4.80 5.76 -19.85
N ASP A 164 -5.98 6.35 -19.71
CA ASP A 164 -6.77 6.90 -20.81
C ASP A 164 -6.03 8.02 -21.57
N GLN A 165 -5.36 8.92 -20.84
CA GLN A 165 -4.72 10.09 -21.42
C GLN A 165 -3.28 9.84 -21.89
N TYR A 166 -2.52 9.01 -21.18
CA TYR A 166 -1.07 8.86 -21.39
C TYR A 166 -0.62 7.40 -21.60
N GLY A 167 -1.53 6.42 -21.55
CA GLY A 167 -1.20 5.01 -21.66
C GLY A 167 -0.39 4.46 -20.47
N CYS A 168 -0.39 5.14 -19.32
CA CYS A 168 0.36 4.68 -18.15
C CYS A 168 -0.22 3.37 -17.60
N ASN A 169 0.66 2.44 -17.20
CA ASN A 169 0.27 1.21 -16.50
C ASN A 169 0.26 1.46 -14.98
N PHE A 170 -0.70 2.26 -14.53
CA PHE A 170 -0.91 2.51 -13.11
C PHE A 170 -2.09 1.67 -12.64
N THR A 171 -1.89 0.94 -11.56
CA THR A 171 -2.89 0.03 -10.98
C THR A 171 -2.85 0.13 -9.46
N SER A 172 -3.72 -0.61 -8.78
CA SER A 172 -3.74 -0.65 -7.34
C SER A 172 -4.23 -1.97 -6.79
N VAL A 173 -3.84 -2.26 -5.54
CA VAL A 173 -4.36 -3.40 -4.79
C VAL A 173 -5.26 -2.93 -3.66
N VAL A 174 -6.20 -3.78 -3.26
CA VAL A 174 -7.09 -3.54 -2.13
C VAL A 174 -6.89 -4.66 -1.11
N PRO A 175 -5.89 -4.56 -0.21
CA PRO A 175 -5.71 -5.56 0.83
C PRO A 175 -6.82 -5.46 1.88
N THR A 176 -7.14 -6.61 2.48
CA THR A 176 -7.99 -6.70 3.68
C THR A 176 -7.24 -6.22 4.93
N ASN A 177 -7.63 -6.65 6.15
CA ASN A 177 -6.94 -6.19 7.36
C ASN A 177 -5.56 -6.84 7.44
N ILE A 178 -4.52 -6.03 7.34
CA ILE A 178 -3.13 -6.51 7.32
C ILE A 178 -2.64 -6.67 8.75
N TYR A 179 -1.88 -7.72 9.02
CA TYR A 179 -1.19 -7.91 10.31
C TYR A 179 0.16 -8.58 10.11
N GLY A 180 1.08 -8.39 11.07
CA GLY A 180 2.35 -9.10 11.09
C GLY A 180 3.47 -8.34 11.83
N PRO A 181 4.72 -8.80 11.70
CA PRO A 181 5.87 -8.10 12.28
C PRO A 181 5.97 -6.64 11.81
N HIS A 182 6.46 -5.77 12.69
CA HIS A 182 6.62 -4.32 12.45
C HIS A 182 5.32 -3.52 12.28
N ASP A 183 4.19 -4.06 12.75
CA ASP A 183 2.93 -3.31 12.86
C ASP A 183 2.99 -2.22 13.95
N ASN A 184 1.98 -1.35 13.98
CA ASN A 184 1.72 -0.45 15.10
C ASN A 184 0.94 -1.17 16.21
N PHE A 185 1.66 -1.61 17.24
CA PHE A 185 1.10 -2.27 18.43
C PHE A 185 0.55 -1.28 19.48
N SER A 186 0.44 0.02 19.19
CA SER A 186 -0.24 0.97 20.08
C SER A 186 -1.67 0.52 20.37
N ILE A 187 -2.07 0.48 21.64
CA ILE A 187 -3.45 0.14 22.04
C ILE A 187 -4.44 1.23 21.62
N GLN A 188 -3.98 2.49 21.57
CA GLN A 188 -4.82 3.65 21.24
C GLN A 188 -4.88 3.91 19.73
N ASP A 189 -3.74 3.78 19.05
CA ASP A 189 -3.58 4.19 17.64
C ASP A 189 -3.45 3.03 16.66
N GLY A 190 -3.21 1.81 17.16
CA GLY A 190 -3.01 0.62 16.35
C GLY A 190 -4.31 0.03 15.80
N HIS A 191 -4.16 -0.92 14.88
CA HIS A 191 -5.30 -1.69 14.37
C HIS A 191 -5.74 -2.77 15.38
N VAL A 192 -6.91 -3.36 15.13
CA VAL A 192 -7.53 -4.33 16.04
C VAL A 192 -6.58 -5.47 16.43
N LEU A 193 -6.01 -6.20 15.47
CA LEU A 193 -5.19 -7.37 15.79
C LEU A 193 -3.88 -7.04 16.53
N PRO A 194 -3.03 -6.08 16.11
CA PRO A 194 -1.83 -5.72 16.87
C PRO A 194 -2.18 -5.12 18.25
N GLY A 195 -3.28 -4.35 18.36
CA GLY A 195 -3.77 -3.86 19.65
C GLY A 195 -4.21 -4.98 20.59
N LEU A 196 -4.87 -6.02 20.07
CA LEU A 196 -5.25 -7.22 20.83
C LEU A 196 -4.02 -8.02 21.28
N MET A 197 -3.03 -8.21 20.40
CA MET A 197 -1.77 -8.86 20.77
C MET A 197 -1.07 -8.14 21.93
N HIS A 198 -1.01 -6.81 21.87
CA HIS A 198 -0.40 -6.02 22.95
C HIS A 198 -1.21 -6.08 24.26
N LYS A 199 -2.54 -5.99 24.20
CA LYS A 199 -3.40 -6.16 25.38
C LYS A 199 -3.23 -7.52 26.04
N CYS A 200 -3.18 -8.59 25.24
CA CYS A 200 -2.95 -9.94 25.72
C CYS A 200 -1.57 -10.05 26.39
N TYR A 201 -0.53 -9.50 25.77
CA TYR A 201 0.82 -9.45 26.35
C TYR A 201 0.84 -8.75 27.73
N LEU A 202 0.17 -7.59 27.87
CA LEU A 202 0.09 -6.89 29.15
C LEU A 202 -0.68 -7.70 30.20
N ALA A 203 -1.80 -8.31 29.83
CA ALA A 203 -2.58 -9.16 30.73
C ALA A 203 -1.77 -10.36 31.25
N MET A 204 -0.97 -10.99 30.39
CA MET A 204 -0.06 -12.08 30.76
C MET A 204 1.08 -11.61 31.66
N ARG A 205 1.67 -10.44 31.39
CA ARG A 205 2.83 -9.91 32.12
C ARG A 205 2.44 -9.38 33.50
N ASP A 206 1.37 -8.60 33.57
CA ASP A 206 1.01 -7.81 34.75
C ASP A 206 -0.01 -8.53 35.66
N GLY A 207 -0.65 -9.58 35.15
CA GLY A 207 -1.76 -10.25 35.81
C GLY A 207 -3.03 -9.41 35.72
N GLY A 208 -3.95 -9.79 34.85
CA GLY A 208 -5.24 -9.09 34.69
C GLY A 208 -6.09 -9.66 33.57
N ASP A 209 -7.26 -9.07 33.38
CA ASP A 209 -8.22 -9.53 32.37
C ASP A 209 -7.84 -9.06 30.97
N PHE A 210 -7.85 -9.98 30.00
CA PHE A 210 -7.72 -9.62 28.59
C PHE A 210 -9.04 -9.04 28.06
N THR A 211 -9.17 -7.72 28.14
CA THR A 211 -10.41 -7.02 27.74
C THR A 211 -10.42 -6.65 26.25
N VAL A 212 -11.35 -7.26 25.51
CA VAL A 212 -11.66 -6.94 24.11
C VAL A 212 -12.74 -5.86 24.05
N TRP A 213 -12.56 -4.84 23.22
CA TRP A 213 -13.56 -3.77 23.07
C TRP A 213 -14.63 -4.13 22.03
N GLY A 214 -15.89 -3.88 22.39
CA GLY A 214 -17.05 -4.20 21.55
C GLY A 214 -17.63 -5.59 21.86
N THR A 215 -18.58 -6.02 21.03
CA THR A 215 -19.33 -7.27 21.22
C THR A 215 -18.56 -8.53 20.83
N GLY A 216 -17.48 -8.39 20.05
CA GLY A 216 -16.74 -9.51 19.46
C GLY A 216 -17.42 -10.19 18.26
N SER A 217 -18.66 -9.80 17.91
CA SER A 217 -19.41 -10.35 16.78
C SER A 217 -18.98 -9.90 15.37
N PRO A 218 -18.29 -8.75 15.14
CA PRO A 218 -17.91 -8.35 13.78
C PRO A 218 -16.92 -9.31 13.10
N LEU A 219 -17.27 -9.82 11.93
CA LEU A 219 -16.39 -10.66 11.10
C LEU A 219 -15.42 -9.81 10.28
N ARG A 220 -14.17 -10.26 10.15
CA ARG A 220 -13.10 -9.57 9.40
C ARG A 220 -12.22 -10.59 8.66
N GLN A 221 -11.83 -10.28 7.43
CA GLN A 221 -10.75 -10.98 6.73
C GLN A 221 -9.42 -10.35 7.11
N PHE A 222 -8.42 -11.20 7.37
CA PHE A 222 -7.07 -10.81 7.70
C PHE A 222 -6.08 -11.41 6.72
N ILE A 223 -5.07 -10.63 6.32
CA ILE A 223 -3.98 -11.08 5.46
C ILE A 223 -2.64 -10.84 6.16
N PHE A 224 -1.79 -11.86 6.18
CA PHE A 224 -0.47 -11.75 6.76
C PHE A 224 0.43 -10.86 5.88
N ASN A 225 1.24 -10.00 6.50
CA ASN A 225 2.00 -8.99 5.78
C ASN A 225 3.03 -9.57 4.79
N GLU A 226 3.61 -10.73 5.07
CA GLU A 226 4.54 -11.40 4.15
C GLU A 226 3.82 -12.02 2.95
N ASP A 227 2.61 -12.55 3.14
CA ASP A 227 1.77 -13.06 2.05
C ASP A 227 1.34 -11.92 1.13
N LEU A 228 0.90 -10.81 1.72
CA LEU A 228 0.65 -9.58 0.98
C LEU A 228 1.92 -9.10 0.27
N GLY A 229 3.08 -9.15 0.91
CA GLY A 229 4.36 -8.79 0.31
C GLY A 229 4.66 -9.61 -0.95
N ALA A 230 4.45 -10.92 -0.91
CA ALA A 230 4.60 -11.80 -2.06
C ALA A 230 3.59 -11.47 -3.18
N LEU A 231 2.33 -11.22 -2.82
CA LEU A 231 1.29 -10.82 -3.78
C LEU A 231 1.59 -9.46 -4.43
N MET A 232 2.10 -8.47 -3.68
CA MET A 232 2.50 -7.17 -4.21
C MET A 232 3.59 -7.30 -5.27
N ILE A 233 4.59 -8.15 -5.02
CA ILE A 233 5.66 -8.45 -5.97
C ILE A 233 5.10 -9.12 -7.22
N TRP A 234 4.18 -10.07 -7.05
CA TRP A 234 3.50 -10.73 -8.17
C TRP A 234 2.66 -9.74 -9.00
N VAL A 235 1.88 -8.87 -8.36
CA VAL A 235 1.08 -7.83 -9.05
C VAL A 235 1.98 -6.93 -9.88
N MET A 236 3.09 -6.46 -9.30
CA MET A 236 4.08 -5.65 -10.02
C MET A 236 4.60 -6.39 -11.27
N ARG A 237 4.97 -7.67 -11.14
CA ARG A 237 5.62 -8.44 -12.21
C ARG A 237 4.67 -9.01 -13.28
N SER A 238 3.40 -9.26 -12.95
CA SER A 238 2.56 -10.14 -13.77
C SER A 238 1.13 -9.66 -14.01
N TYR A 239 0.60 -8.73 -13.21
CA TYR A 239 -0.79 -8.30 -13.36
C TYR A 239 -0.93 -7.16 -14.39
N GLU A 240 -1.29 -7.50 -15.64
CA GLU A 240 -1.34 -6.53 -16.76
C GLU A 240 -2.70 -5.86 -16.93
N SER A 241 -3.21 -5.23 -15.87
CA SER A 241 -4.45 -4.44 -15.89
C SER A 241 -4.34 -3.19 -15.01
N HIS A 242 -4.99 -2.11 -15.41
CA HIS A 242 -5.12 -0.88 -14.62
C HIS A 242 -6.26 -0.95 -13.59
N GLU A 243 -7.15 -1.94 -13.72
CA GLU A 243 -8.21 -2.19 -12.74
C GLU A 243 -7.63 -2.53 -11.37
N PRO A 244 -8.27 -2.11 -10.27
CA PRO A 244 -7.86 -2.48 -8.93
C PRO A 244 -7.99 -3.99 -8.74
N LEU A 245 -7.23 -4.56 -7.81
CA LEU A 245 -7.30 -5.99 -7.46
C LEU A 245 -7.44 -6.18 -5.95
N ILE A 246 -8.52 -6.85 -5.50
CA ILE A 246 -8.68 -7.20 -4.09
C ILE A 246 -7.70 -8.32 -3.73
N LEU A 247 -6.94 -8.11 -2.65
CA LEU A 247 -6.06 -9.13 -2.08
C LEU A 247 -6.64 -9.59 -0.75
N SER A 248 -7.47 -10.63 -0.84
CA SER A 248 -8.16 -11.26 0.29
C SER A 248 -7.81 -12.74 0.44
N VAL A 249 -8.11 -13.26 1.63
CA VAL A 249 -8.15 -14.70 1.89
C VAL A 249 -9.59 -15.18 1.65
N GLY A 250 -9.81 -15.93 0.58
CA GLY A 250 -11.14 -16.45 0.19
C GLY A 250 -11.45 -16.24 -1.27
#